data_AF-A0A6P0DSA9-F1
#
_entry.id   AF-A0A6P0DSA9-F1
#
_cell.length_a   1.000
_cell.length_b   1.000
_cell.length_c   1.000
_cell.angle_alpha   90.00
_cell.angle_beta   90.00
_cell.angle_gamma   90.00
#
_symmetry.space_group_name_H-M   'P 1'
#
loop_
_entity.id
_entity.type
_entity.pdbx_description
1 polymer ?
#
loop_
_entity_poly.entity_id
_entity_poly.type
_entity_poly.pdbx_seq_one_letter_code
_entity_poly.pdbx_strand_id
1 'polypeptide(L)'
;PILGQTEGGRKTTVRDAKILPEIVIYDPSLTLGLPVAMSATSGLNAMAHALEGLYARDRNPISTLMALEGLRAFKLSLPKIVTSPNDTDARSDALYGAWLCGTVLGAVGMALHHKICHTLGGSFDTPHAETHAVMLPHTAAFNAAAAAAELSQAAAIFGGSIGGGLWDFSKQIGAPMSLKDFGMTEADLDRAASIAVENPYWNPRPIDRQS
;
A
#
# COMPACT_ATOMS: atom_id res chain seq x y z
N PRO A 1 6.63 8.49 -12.07
CA PRO A 1 6.39 9.82 -11.47
C PRO A 1 4.91 10.19 -11.59
N ILE A 2 4.26 10.47 -10.45
CA ILE A 2 2.81 10.63 -10.34
C ILE A 2 2.54 11.89 -9.53
N LEU A 3 1.71 12.80 -10.04
CA LEU A 3 1.21 13.95 -9.29
C LEU A 3 -0.30 13.80 -9.09
N GLY A 4 -0.73 13.78 -7.83
CA GLY A 4 -2.14 13.96 -7.49
C GLY A 4 -2.44 15.46 -7.36
N GLN A 5 -3.43 15.96 -8.10
CA GLN A 5 -3.85 17.35 -8.03
C GLN A 5 -5.38 17.44 -7.90
N THR A 6 -5.86 18.40 -7.11
CA THR A 6 -7.29 18.67 -6.99
C THR A 6 -7.61 19.93 -7.79
N GLU A 7 -8.42 19.79 -8.83
CA GLU A 7 -8.84 20.90 -9.68
C GLU A 7 -10.37 20.87 -9.80
N GLY A 8 -11.03 22.01 -9.51
CA GLY A 8 -12.50 22.11 -9.54
C GLY A 8 -13.22 21.14 -8.58
N GLY A 9 -12.61 20.80 -7.44
CA GLY A 9 -13.17 19.83 -6.48
C GLY A 9 -13.02 18.36 -6.90
N ARG A 10 -12.34 18.07 -8.02
CA ARG A 10 -12.07 16.70 -8.48
C ARG A 10 -10.58 16.36 -8.37
N LYS A 11 -10.28 15.26 -7.69
CA LYS A 11 -8.91 14.73 -7.62
C LYS A 11 -8.57 14.05 -8.96
N THR A 12 -7.48 14.46 -9.59
CA THR A 12 -6.94 13.90 -10.83
C THR A 12 -5.48 13.51 -10.63
N THR A 13 -5.00 12.60 -11.49
CA THR A 13 -3.64 12.08 -11.41
C THR A 13 -2.94 12.29 -12.74
N VAL A 14 -1.75 12.90 -12.72
CA VAL A 14 -0.90 13.15 -13.90
C VAL A 14 0.36 12.29 -13.80
N ARG A 15 0.74 11.63 -14.89
CA ARG A 15 2.03 10.94 -15.04
C ARG A 15 2.85 11.66 -16.12
N ASP A 16 3.97 12.24 -15.72
CA ASP A 16 4.89 12.96 -16.61
C ASP A 16 6.33 12.78 -16.08
N ALA A 17 7.30 12.65 -16.98
CA ALA A 17 8.72 12.53 -16.63
C ALA A 17 9.21 13.75 -15.83
N LYS A 18 8.67 14.95 -16.10
CA LYS A 18 8.99 16.20 -15.40
C LYS A 18 8.57 16.22 -13.93
N ILE A 19 7.69 15.31 -13.51
CA ILE A 19 7.27 15.18 -12.11
C ILE A 19 8.32 14.40 -11.29
N LEU A 20 9.21 13.64 -11.94
CA LEU A 20 10.23 12.86 -11.23
C LEU A 20 11.24 13.83 -10.56
N PRO A 21 11.42 13.79 -9.23
CA PRO A 21 12.47 14.58 -8.59
C PRO A 21 13.84 14.19 -9.15
N GLU A 22 14.68 15.18 -9.43
CA GLU A 22 16.05 14.95 -9.93
C GLU A 22 16.93 14.30 -8.87
N ILE A 23 16.71 14.67 -7.60
CA ILE A 23 17.49 14.21 -6.45
C ILE A 23 16.52 13.92 -5.30
N VAL A 24 16.73 12.78 -4.64
CA VAL A 24 16.06 12.41 -3.39
C VAL A 24 17.13 12.12 -2.35
N ILE A 25 17.05 12.76 -1.19
CA ILE A 25 17.97 12.55 -0.06
C ILE A 25 17.22 11.80 1.04
N TYR A 26 17.67 10.58 1.33
CA TYR A 26 17.15 9.78 2.43
C TYR A 26 18.09 9.89 3.65
N ASP A 27 17.60 10.52 4.72
CA ASP A 27 18.29 10.60 6.01
C ASP A 27 17.41 9.98 7.09
N PRO A 28 17.76 8.80 7.63
CA PRO A 28 17.00 8.12 8.67
C PRO A 28 16.79 8.95 9.93
N SER A 29 17.71 9.87 10.27
CA SER A 29 17.60 10.72 11.47
C SER A 29 16.38 11.65 11.40
N LEU A 30 15.97 12.06 10.20
CA LEU A 30 14.78 12.88 9.98
C LEU A 30 13.47 12.12 10.19
N THR A 31 13.53 10.80 10.34
CA THR A 31 12.35 9.94 10.58
C THR A 31 12.12 9.64 12.05
N LEU A 32 13.07 9.96 12.94
CA LEU A 32 12.99 9.63 14.38
C LEU A 32 11.79 10.30 15.06
N GLY A 33 11.41 11.50 14.61
CA GLY A 33 10.25 12.23 15.13
C GLY A 33 8.89 11.76 14.60
N LEU A 34 8.85 10.82 13.64
CA LEU A 34 7.60 10.34 13.06
C LEU A 34 6.83 9.49 14.09
N PRO A 35 5.56 9.83 14.44
CA PRO A 35 4.77 9.06 15.40
C PRO A 35 4.65 7.59 15.01
N VAL A 36 4.60 6.71 16.00
CA VAL A 36 4.54 5.24 15.79
C VAL A 36 3.32 4.85 14.95
N ALA A 37 2.14 5.36 15.28
CA ALA A 37 0.92 5.05 14.55
C ALA A 37 1.03 5.43 13.06
N MET A 38 1.59 6.60 12.77
CA MET A 38 1.82 7.07 11.40
C MET A 38 2.91 6.26 10.69
N SER A 39 3.94 5.83 11.42
CA SER A 39 4.99 4.96 10.88
C SER A 39 4.42 3.61 10.45
N ALA A 40 3.51 3.04 11.25
CA ALA A 40 2.84 1.77 10.94
C ALA A 40 1.94 1.89 9.69
N THR A 41 1.03 2.88 9.66
CA THR A 41 0.10 3.04 8.53
C THR A 41 0.82 3.47 7.25
N SER A 42 1.79 4.37 7.35
CA SER A 42 2.62 4.77 6.20
C SER A 42 3.48 3.61 5.69
N GLY A 43 3.99 2.75 6.58
CA GLY A 43 4.72 1.54 6.20
C GLY A 43 3.84 0.55 5.43
N LEU A 44 2.60 0.32 5.90
CA LEU A 44 1.65 -0.52 5.19
C LEU A 44 1.25 0.06 3.82
N ASN A 45 1.09 1.38 3.71
CA ASN A 45 0.88 2.02 2.41
C ASN A 45 2.07 1.75 1.45
N ALA A 46 3.30 1.93 1.93
CA ALA A 46 4.47 1.60 1.13
C ALA A 46 4.49 0.11 0.73
N MET A 47 4.21 -0.80 1.66
CA MET A 47 4.10 -2.24 1.35
C MET A 47 3.04 -2.53 0.28
N ALA A 48 1.94 -1.78 0.23
CA ALA A 48 0.92 -1.93 -0.80
C ALA A 48 1.47 -1.65 -2.21
N HIS A 49 2.36 -0.66 -2.36
CA HIS A 49 3.04 -0.40 -3.63
C HIS A 49 3.84 -1.61 -4.12
N ALA A 50 4.63 -2.20 -3.22
CA ALA A 50 5.40 -3.41 -3.53
C ALA A 50 4.48 -4.59 -3.85
N LEU A 51 3.45 -4.80 -3.05
CA LEU A 51 2.55 -5.94 -3.20
C LEU A 51 1.80 -5.91 -4.54
N GLU A 52 1.26 -4.76 -4.94
CA GLU A 52 0.63 -4.61 -6.26
C GLU A 52 1.65 -4.77 -7.39
N GLY A 53 2.88 -4.29 -7.19
CA GLY A 53 3.95 -4.46 -8.17
C GLY A 53 4.33 -5.91 -8.47
N LEU A 54 4.03 -6.85 -7.56
CA LEU A 54 4.26 -8.29 -7.79
C LEU A 54 3.34 -8.89 -8.85
N TYR A 55 2.14 -8.33 -9.04
CA TYR A 55 1.16 -8.83 -10.01
C TYR A 55 0.74 -7.78 -11.03
N ALA A 56 1.40 -6.62 -11.05
CA ALA A 56 1.17 -5.57 -12.04
C ALA A 56 1.29 -6.11 -13.48
N ARG A 57 0.48 -5.55 -14.39
CA ARG A 57 0.44 -5.96 -15.81
C ARG A 57 1.81 -5.84 -16.50
N ASP A 58 2.55 -4.82 -16.12
CA ASP A 58 3.86 -4.41 -16.63
C ASP A 58 4.99 -4.75 -15.64
N ARG A 59 4.76 -5.71 -14.74
CA ARG A 59 5.80 -6.20 -13.83
C ARG A 59 7.01 -6.73 -14.58
N ASN A 60 8.18 -6.64 -13.96
CA ASN A 60 9.42 -7.19 -14.50
C ASN A 60 10.28 -7.78 -13.36
N PRO A 61 11.36 -8.52 -13.69
CA PRO A 61 12.20 -9.15 -12.68
C PRO A 61 12.81 -8.16 -11.68
N ILE A 62 13.16 -6.94 -12.12
CA ILE A 62 13.76 -5.91 -11.25
C ILE A 62 12.72 -5.35 -10.29
N SER A 63 11.53 -4.99 -10.78
CA SER A 63 10.44 -4.52 -9.90
C SER A 63 10.04 -5.59 -8.89
N THR A 64 10.05 -6.87 -9.29
CA THR A 64 9.75 -8.01 -8.41
C THR A 64 10.80 -8.17 -7.31
N LEU A 65 12.09 -8.07 -7.65
CA LEU A 65 13.18 -8.13 -6.68
C LEU A 65 13.07 -7.00 -5.65
N MET A 66 12.87 -5.76 -6.11
CA MET A 66 12.72 -4.59 -5.23
C MET A 66 11.46 -4.69 -4.36
N ALA A 67 10.34 -5.16 -4.91
CA ALA A 67 9.10 -5.33 -4.17
C ALA A 67 9.27 -6.32 -3.02
N LEU A 68 9.84 -7.50 -3.28
CA LEU A 68 10.05 -8.52 -2.25
C LEU A 68 11.02 -8.02 -1.17
N GLU A 69 12.06 -7.31 -1.56
CA GLU A 69 13.03 -6.76 -0.62
C GLU A 69 12.44 -5.65 0.26
N GLY A 70 11.63 -4.75 -0.32
CA GLY A 70 10.89 -3.74 0.44
C GLY A 70 9.93 -4.36 1.45
N LEU A 71 9.22 -5.43 1.07
CA LEU A 71 8.35 -6.18 1.98
C LEU A 71 9.12 -6.83 3.14
N ARG A 72 10.31 -7.40 2.88
CA ARG A 72 11.17 -7.96 3.95
C ARG A 72 11.67 -6.88 4.90
N ALA A 73 12.12 -5.75 4.36
CA ALA A 73 12.60 -4.62 5.15
C ALA A 73 11.50 -4.14 6.13
N PHE A 74 10.26 -3.98 5.66
CA PHE A 74 9.14 -3.59 6.54
C PHE A 74 8.72 -4.68 7.52
N LYS A 75 8.69 -5.95 7.10
CA LYS A 75 8.38 -7.08 7.99
C LYS A 75 9.32 -7.13 9.20
N LEU A 76 10.59 -6.75 9.02
CA LEU A 76 11.60 -6.74 10.07
C LEU A 76 11.62 -5.43 10.87
N SER A 77 11.44 -4.28 10.22
CA SER A 77 11.63 -2.96 10.84
C SER A 77 10.41 -2.43 11.59
N LEU A 78 9.19 -2.60 11.06
CA LEU A 78 8.00 -2.00 11.69
C LEU A 78 7.74 -2.51 13.11
N PRO A 79 7.83 -3.83 13.41
CA PRO A 79 7.70 -4.29 14.79
C PRO A 79 8.73 -3.66 15.73
N LYS A 80 9.97 -3.46 15.27
CA LYS A 80 11.02 -2.80 16.05
C LYS A 80 10.72 -1.31 16.29
N ILE A 81 10.22 -0.59 15.27
CA ILE A 81 9.82 0.81 15.41
C ILE A 81 8.65 0.96 16.40
N VAL A 82 7.72 0.00 16.42
CA VAL A 82 6.61 -0.01 17.38
C VAL A 82 7.12 -0.12 18.82
N THR A 83 8.12 -0.98 19.07
CA THR A 83 8.68 -1.17 20.42
C THR A 83 9.72 -0.12 20.81
N SER A 84 10.49 0.36 19.83
CA SER A 84 11.65 1.24 20.00
C SER A 84 11.67 2.31 18.90
N PRO A 85 10.84 3.37 19.00
CA PRO A 85 10.61 4.32 17.91
C PRO A 85 11.84 5.13 17.47
N ASN A 86 12.85 5.20 18.33
CA ASN A 86 14.10 5.91 18.08
C ASN A 86 15.26 4.97 17.70
N ASP A 87 14.99 3.68 17.42
CA ASP A 87 15.97 2.74 16.90
C ASP A 87 16.38 3.16 15.48
N THR A 88 17.59 3.70 15.36
CA THR A 88 18.12 4.24 14.10
C THR A 88 18.29 3.19 13.02
N ASP A 89 18.60 1.95 13.39
CA ASP A 89 18.79 0.86 12.44
C ASP A 89 17.42 0.44 11.89
N ALA A 90 16.43 0.28 12.77
CA ALA A 90 15.06 -0.02 12.34
C ALA A 90 14.47 1.10 11.46
N ARG A 91 14.73 2.38 11.78
CA ARG A 91 14.34 3.52 10.95
C ARG A 91 15.04 3.53 9.60
N SER A 92 16.32 3.17 9.56
CA SER A 92 17.10 3.05 8.32
C SER A 92 16.54 1.95 7.43
N ASP A 93 16.28 0.77 8.00
CA ASP A 93 15.66 -0.37 7.29
C ASP A 93 14.27 -0.01 6.75
N ALA A 94 13.44 0.67 7.55
CA ALA A 94 12.12 1.11 7.11
C ALA A 94 12.19 2.15 5.98
N LEU A 95 13.13 3.09 6.05
CA LEU A 95 13.31 4.11 5.02
C LEU A 95 13.84 3.50 3.71
N TYR A 96 14.76 2.53 3.81
CA TYR A 96 15.20 1.70 2.68
C TYR A 96 14.03 0.93 2.06
N GLY A 97 13.20 0.28 2.89
CA GLY A 97 11.99 -0.41 2.42
C GLY A 97 11.02 0.54 1.71
N ALA A 98 10.80 1.74 2.26
CA ALA A 98 9.95 2.77 1.67
C ALA A 98 10.45 3.21 0.30
N TRP A 99 11.76 3.40 0.14
CA TRP A 99 12.38 3.74 -1.13
C TRP A 99 12.18 2.65 -2.19
N LEU A 100 12.43 1.39 -1.84
CA LEU A 100 12.23 0.26 -2.76
C LEU A 100 10.77 0.17 -3.22
N CYS A 101 9.84 0.22 -2.26
CA CYS A 101 8.40 0.21 -2.53
C CYS A 101 7.96 1.39 -3.41
N GLY A 102 8.44 2.60 -3.11
CA GLY A 102 8.16 3.79 -3.91
C GLY A 102 8.75 3.72 -5.32
N THR A 103 9.91 3.08 -5.48
CA THR A 103 10.50 2.85 -6.81
C THR A 103 9.63 1.89 -7.62
N VAL A 104 9.09 0.83 -7.00
CA VAL A 104 8.14 -0.07 -7.66
C VAL A 104 6.88 0.68 -8.11
N LEU A 105 6.29 1.52 -7.24
CA LEU A 105 5.16 2.40 -7.62
C LEU A 105 5.47 3.26 -8.85
N GLY A 106 6.69 3.81 -8.91
CA GLY A 106 7.14 4.66 -10.00
C GLY A 106 7.35 3.90 -11.32
N ALA A 107 7.68 2.61 -11.24
CA ALA A 107 8.10 1.77 -12.36
C ALA A 107 6.95 0.98 -13.01
N VAL A 108 5.94 0.56 -12.25
CA VAL A 108 4.86 -0.30 -12.75
C VAL A 108 3.47 0.27 -12.45
N GLY A 109 2.45 -0.30 -13.09
CA GLY A 109 1.04 0.01 -12.86
C GLY A 109 0.54 -0.52 -11.52
N MET A 110 -0.43 0.20 -10.94
CA MET A 110 -1.17 -0.23 -9.74
C MET A 110 -2.50 -0.88 -10.17
N ALA A 111 -3.19 -1.52 -9.23
CA ALA A 111 -4.38 -2.33 -9.49
C ALA A 111 -5.50 -2.05 -8.46
N LEU A 112 -6.26 -3.07 -8.06
CA LEU A 112 -7.43 -2.94 -7.18
C LEU A 112 -7.14 -2.15 -5.91
N HIS A 113 -6.01 -2.41 -5.24
CA HIS A 113 -5.74 -1.84 -3.93
C HIS A 113 -5.70 -0.31 -3.97
N HIS A 114 -4.91 0.27 -4.87
CA HIS A 114 -4.85 1.73 -4.98
C HIS A 114 -6.17 2.29 -5.53
N LYS A 115 -6.85 1.58 -6.44
CA LYS A 115 -8.14 2.04 -6.96
C LYS A 115 -9.19 2.17 -5.86
N ILE A 116 -9.34 1.16 -5.01
CA ILE A 116 -10.31 1.20 -3.91
C ILE A 116 -9.90 2.23 -2.85
N CYS A 117 -8.61 2.31 -2.47
CA CYS A 117 -8.16 3.30 -1.48
C CYS A 117 -8.35 4.74 -1.95
N HIS A 118 -8.12 5.04 -3.24
CA HIS A 118 -8.42 6.35 -3.82
C HIS A 118 -9.92 6.65 -3.85
N THR A 119 -10.75 5.64 -4.11
CA THR A 119 -12.22 5.77 -4.10
C THR A 119 -12.70 6.13 -2.70
N LEU A 120 -12.23 5.40 -1.69
CA LEU A 120 -12.57 5.59 -0.28
C LEU A 120 -12.10 6.97 0.21
N GLY A 121 -10.82 7.29 0.06
CA GLY A 121 -10.27 8.58 0.51
C GLY A 121 -10.84 9.78 -0.26
N GLY A 122 -11.17 9.63 -1.55
CA GLY A 122 -11.71 10.73 -2.36
C GLY A 122 -13.20 10.98 -2.16
N SER A 123 -13.99 9.93 -1.90
CA SER A 123 -15.45 10.03 -1.86
C SER A 123 -16.03 10.03 -0.45
N PHE A 124 -15.28 9.54 0.54
CA PHE A 124 -15.71 9.36 1.93
C PHE A 124 -14.77 10.01 2.94
N ASP A 125 -13.76 10.77 2.47
CA ASP A 125 -12.81 11.52 3.30
C ASP A 125 -12.09 10.66 4.35
N THR A 126 -11.85 9.38 4.03
CA THR A 126 -11.14 8.48 4.93
C THR A 126 -9.64 8.85 4.98
N PRO A 127 -8.98 8.75 6.15
CA PRO A 127 -7.55 9.06 6.28
C PRO A 127 -6.70 8.16 5.37
N HIS A 128 -5.78 8.77 4.60
CA HIS A 128 -5.14 8.10 3.47
C HIS A 128 -4.36 6.84 3.87
N ALA A 129 -3.36 6.97 4.76
CA ALA A 129 -2.48 5.85 5.11
C ALA A 129 -3.23 4.75 5.88
N GLU A 130 -4.19 5.14 6.71
CA GLU A 130 -5.06 4.27 7.47
C GLU A 130 -5.99 3.47 6.55
N THR A 131 -6.53 4.09 5.50
CA THR A 131 -7.33 3.40 4.48
C THR A 131 -6.51 2.32 3.79
N HIS A 132 -5.26 2.64 3.41
CA HIS A 132 -4.34 1.65 2.85
C HIS A 132 -4.06 0.51 3.83
N ALA A 133 -3.79 0.82 5.10
CA ALA A 133 -3.55 -0.18 6.14
C ALA A 133 -4.72 -1.16 6.31
N VAL A 134 -5.95 -0.64 6.41
CA VAL A 134 -7.16 -1.47 6.55
C VAL A 134 -7.39 -2.32 5.30
N MET A 135 -7.26 -1.75 4.11
CA MET A 135 -7.64 -2.44 2.86
C MET A 135 -6.60 -3.45 2.37
N LEU A 136 -5.33 -3.31 2.77
CA LEU A 136 -4.23 -4.12 2.24
C LEU A 136 -4.45 -5.63 2.41
N PRO A 137 -4.79 -6.17 3.60
CA PRO A 137 -5.04 -7.61 3.76
C PRO A 137 -6.16 -8.14 2.87
N HIS A 138 -7.25 -7.37 2.74
CA HIS A 138 -8.44 -7.77 1.98
C HIS A 138 -8.19 -7.81 0.48
N THR A 139 -7.59 -6.75 -0.06
CA THR A 139 -7.23 -6.65 -1.49
C THR A 139 -6.15 -7.66 -1.89
N ALA A 140 -5.19 -7.95 -0.99
CA ALA A 140 -4.22 -9.01 -1.17
C ALA A 140 -4.89 -10.40 -1.23
N ALA A 141 -5.81 -10.67 -0.31
CA ALA A 141 -6.59 -11.92 -0.30
C ALA A 141 -7.42 -12.08 -1.58
N PHE A 142 -8.07 -11.00 -2.02
CA PHE A 142 -8.87 -10.99 -3.24
C PHE A 142 -8.03 -11.38 -4.46
N ASN A 143 -6.85 -10.77 -4.61
CA ASN A 143 -5.96 -11.01 -5.75
C ASN A 143 -5.16 -12.30 -5.66
N ALA A 144 -4.94 -12.84 -4.45
CA ALA A 144 -4.31 -14.16 -4.29
C ALA A 144 -5.07 -15.29 -5.01
N ALA A 145 -6.38 -15.15 -5.22
CA ALA A 145 -7.17 -16.12 -5.99
C ALA A 145 -6.77 -16.22 -7.48
N ALA A 146 -6.21 -15.15 -8.06
CA ALA A 146 -5.79 -15.11 -9.47
C ALA A 146 -4.28 -14.92 -9.68
N ALA A 147 -3.55 -14.50 -8.63
CA ALA A 147 -2.12 -14.18 -8.67
C ALA A 147 -1.33 -14.95 -7.59
N ALA A 148 -1.74 -16.20 -7.29
CA ALA A 148 -1.12 -17.02 -6.25
C ALA A 148 0.37 -17.26 -6.50
N ALA A 149 0.76 -17.50 -7.74
CA ALA A 149 2.16 -17.74 -8.11
C ALA A 149 3.02 -16.49 -7.88
N GLU A 150 2.52 -15.33 -8.30
CA GLU A 150 3.15 -14.03 -8.17
C GLU A 150 3.29 -13.60 -6.70
N LEU A 151 2.28 -13.89 -5.87
CA LEU A 151 2.24 -13.54 -4.46
C LEU A 151 2.89 -14.58 -3.54
N SER A 152 3.29 -15.75 -4.05
CA SER A 152 3.81 -16.87 -3.24
C SER A 152 4.98 -16.48 -2.34
N GLN A 153 5.95 -15.72 -2.86
CA GLN A 153 7.11 -15.27 -2.09
C GLN A 153 6.74 -14.23 -1.03
N ALA A 154 5.81 -13.32 -1.34
CA ALA A 154 5.28 -12.40 -0.34
C ALA A 154 4.50 -13.15 0.74
N ALA A 155 3.71 -14.16 0.36
CA ALA A 155 2.98 -14.99 1.30
C ALA A 155 3.95 -15.68 2.27
N ALA A 156 5.07 -16.21 1.78
CA ALA A 156 6.11 -16.80 2.63
C ALA A 156 6.70 -15.80 3.66
N ILE A 157 6.89 -14.52 3.28
CA ILE A 157 7.36 -13.46 4.21
C ILE A 157 6.36 -13.24 5.35
N PHE A 158 5.06 -13.36 5.07
CA PHE A 158 3.98 -13.10 6.02
C PHE A 158 3.32 -14.36 6.61
N GLY A 159 3.93 -15.55 6.48
CA GLY A 159 3.46 -16.77 7.15
C GLY A 159 2.54 -17.69 6.34
N GLY A 160 2.59 -17.62 5.01
CA GLY A 160 2.03 -18.60 4.07
C GLY A 160 0.73 -18.18 3.39
N SER A 161 -0.19 -17.53 4.10
CA SER A 161 -1.39 -16.91 3.50
C SER A 161 -1.17 -15.40 3.43
N ILE A 162 -1.12 -14.81 2.23
CA ILE A 162 -0.78 -13.39 2.10
C ILE A 162 -1.82 -12.48 2.78
N GLY A 163 -3.11 -12.74 2.57
CA GLY A 163 -4.19 -11.95 3.19
C GLY A 163 -4.21 -12.08 4.71
N GLY A 164 -4.23 -13.31 5.22
CA GLY A 164 -4.22 -13.58 6.67
C GLY A 164 -2.92 -13.10 7.33
N GLY A 165 -1.79 -13.34 6.69
CA GLY A 165 -0.48 -12.92 7.18
C GLY A 165 -0.32 -11.40 7.27
N LEU A 166 -0.84 -10.67 6.29
CA LEU A 166 -0.87 -9.20 6.34
C LEU A 166 -1.86 -8.70 7.40
N TRP A 167 -2.99 -9.38 7.61
CA TRP A 167 -3.92 -9.05 8.69
C TRP A 167 -3.26 -9.20 10.06
N ASP A 168 -2.61 -10.34 10.31
CA ASP A 168 -1.91 -10.61 11.56
C ASP A 168 -0.75 -9.65 11.77
N PHE A 169 0.00 -9.34 10.71
CA PHE A 169 1.08 -8.36 10.77
C PHE A 169 0.56 -6.94 11.06
N SER A 170 -0.52 -6.52 10.41
CA SER A 170 -1.15 -5.19 10.65
C SER A 170 -1.60 -5.07 12.11
N LYS A 171 -2.22 -6.12 12.64
CA LYS A 171 -2.59 -6.20 14.06
C LYS A 171 -1.37 -6.16 14.98
N GLN A 172 -0.29 -6.88 14.64
CA GLN A 172 0.95 -6.91 15.41
C GLN A 172 1.58 -5.51 15.58
N ILE A 173 1.53 -4.68 14.52
CA ILE A 173 2.12 -3.34 14.54
C ILE A 173 1.14 -2.25 15.00
N GLY A 174 -0.04 -2.62 15.49
CA GLY A 174 -1.04 -1.69 16.02
C GLY A 174 -1.71 -0.82 14.96
N ALA A 175 -1.80 -1.29 13.72
CA ALA A 175 -2.51 -0.58 12.66
C ALA A 175 -4.05 -0.65 12.86
N PRO A 176 -4.81 0.33 12.33
CA PRO A 176 -6.26 0.25 12.28
C PRO A 176 -6.72 -0.94 11.42
N MET A 177 -7.84 -1.55 11.81
CA MET A 177 -8.32 -2.80 11.21
C MET A 177 -9.72 -2.70 10.59
N SER A 178 -10.36 -1.53 10.65
CA SER A 178 -11.74 -1.35 10.18
C SER A 178 -11.98 0.03 9.57
N LEU A 179 -12.71 0.08 8.46
CA LEU A 179 -13.18 1.34 7.86
C LEU A 179 -14.22 2.06 8.73
N LYS A 180 -14.94 1.30 9.58
CA LYS A 180 -15.92 1.88 10.51
C LYS A 180 -15.28 2.88 11.48
N ASP A 181 -14.01 2.65 11.85
CA ASP A 181 -13.27 3.53 12.74
C ASP A 181 -13.00 4.91 12.10
N PHE A 182 -13.21 5.03 10.79
CA PHE A 182 -13.08 6.26 10.01
C PHE A 182 -14.41 6.78 9.47
N GLY A 183 -15.52 6.39 10.09
CA GLY A 183 -16.84 6.94 9.80
C GLY A 183 -17.59 6.28 8.64
N MET A 184 -17.04 5.23 8.03
CA MET A 184 -17.78 4.47 7.00
C MET A 184 -18.89 3.62 7.61
N THR A 185 -20.04 3.61 6.95
CA THR A 185 -21.20 2.78 7.30
C THR A 185 -21.42 1.68 6.27
N GLU A 186 -22.24 0.67 6.60
CA GLU A 186 -22.60 -0.39 5.64
C GLU A 186 -23.35 0.17 4.42
N ALA A 187 -24.16 1.21 4.61
CA ALA A 187 -24.90 1.87 3.53
C ALA A 187 -23.98 2.57 2.51
N ASP A 188 -22.76 2.90 2.91
CA ASP A 188 -21.76 3.51 2.04
C ASP A 188 -21.11 2.52 1.06
N LEU A 189 -21.12 1.22 1.39
CA LEU A 189 -20.38 0.19 0.67
C LEU A 189 -20.89 0.00 -0.76
N ASP A 190 -22.21 0.04 -0.97
CA ASP A 190 -22.83 -0.06 -2.29
C ASP A 190 -22.39 1.10 -3.21
N ARG A 191 -22.25 2.30 -2.65
CA ARG A 191 -21.77 3.48 -3.37
C ARG A 191 -20.28 3.36 -3.66
N ALA A 192 -19.49 2.93 -2.67
CA ALA A 192 -18.05 2.73 -2.82
C ALA A 192 -17.72 1.71 -3.92
N ALA A 193 -18.41 0.56 -3.93
CA ALA A 193 -18.25 -0.47 -4.95
C ALA A 193 -18.62 0.05 -6.36
N SER A 194 -19.69 0.83 -6.46
CA SER A 194 -20.13 1.42 -7.74
C SER A 194 -19.07 2.38 -8.30
N ILE A 195 -18.49 3.25 -7.46
CA ILE A 195 -17.43 4.18 -7.89
C ILE A 195 -16.12 3.42 -8.19
N ALA A 196 -15.81 2.37 -7.43
CA ALA A 196 -14.56 1.61 -7.59
C ALA A 196 -14.45 0.92 -8.96
N VAL A 197 -15.58 0.53 -9.55
CA VAL A 197 -15.63 -0.08 -10.88
C VAL A 197 -15.73 0.93 -12.03
N GLU A 198 -15.91 2.22 -11.75
CA GLU A 198 -15.83 3.28 -12.77
C GLU A 198 -14.36 3.52 -13.16
N ASN A 199 -14.03 3.48 -14.45
CA ASN A 199 -12.65 3.63 -14.95
C ASN A 199 -11.67 2.71 -14.17
N PRO A 200 -11.88 1.38 -14.23
CA PRO A 200 -11.13 0.45 -13.42
C PRO A 200 -9.68 0.40 -13.86
N TYR A 201 -8.78 0.19 -12.90
CA TYR A 201 -7.41 -0.19 -13.23
C TYR A 201 -7.41 -1.63 -13.73
N TRP A 202 -6.39 -1.98 -14.50
CA TRP A 202 -6.16 -3.39 -14.78
C TRP A 202 -5.89 -4.14 -13.46
N ASN A 203 -6.43 -5.34 -13.32
CA ASN A 203 -6.26 -6.19 -12.14
C ASN A 203 -6.23 -7.68 -12.56
N PRO A 204 -5.40 -8.55 -11.95
CA PRO A 204 -5.27 -9.95 -12.36
C PRO A 204 -6.56 -10.75 -12.17
N ARG A 205 -7.35 -10.41 -11.14
CA ARG A 205 -8.71 -10.91 -10.96
C ARG A 205 -9.69 -9.86 -11.52
N PRO A 206 -10.62 -10.21 -12.42
CA PRO A 206 -11.66 -9.28 -12.83
C PRO A 206 -12.41 -8.68 -11.63
N ILE A 207 -12.71 -7.38 -11.70
CA ILE A 207 -13.42 -6.65 -10.65
C ILE A 207 -14.79 -6.29 -11.22
N ASP A 208 -15.83 -6.61 -10.45
CA ASP A 208 -17.19 -6.14 -10.69
C ASP A 208 -17.75 -5.54 -9.40
N ARG A 209 -18.99 -5.02 -9.44
CA ARG A 209 -19.60 -4.36 -8.28
C ARG A 209 -19.85 -5.32 -7.11
N GLN A 210 -19.99 -6.62 -7.39
CA GLN A 210 -20.33 -7.64 -6.39
C GLN A 210 -19.07 -8.26 -5.74
N SER A 211 -17.95 -8.28 -6.46
CA SER A 211 -16.67 -8.90 -6.08
C SER A 211 -15.93 -8.14 -4.99
#